data_AF-A0A554L9N0-F1
#
_entry.id   AF-A0A554L9N0-F1
#
_cell.length_a   1.000
_cell.length_b   1.000
_cell.length_c   1.000
_cell.angle_alpha   90.00
_cell.angle_beta   90.00
_cell.angle_gamma   90.00
#
_symmetry.space_group_name_H-M   'P 1'
#
loop_
_entity.id
_entity.type
_entity.pdbx_description
1 polymer ?
#
loop_
_entity_poly.entity_id
_entity_poly.type
_entity_poly.pdbx_seq_one_letter_code
_entity_poly.pdbx_strand_id
1 'polypeptide(L)'
;MLYIRTLKGGRVSIEKDDFVPDEMKKLIDEKLAGMNREEASERAKRNKAKQDELKRQEEGLKNGLEHAKRIFEWVDGFRKTETGKKLIQLGNRGYLGGVYFFNGHVFGKPFRGLGFDNKSVWWISTGCGAHPRPLETPKELAEAIAPETLKLACEWIDTGKIWECIKAWHLERH
;
A
#
# COMPACT_ATOMS: atom_id res chain seq x y z
N MET A 1 -56.11 0.86 -20.63
CA MET A 1 -55.52 -0.40 -20.13
C MET A 1 -54.27 -0.65 -20.97
N LEU A 2 -53.08 -0.42 -20.42
CA LEU A 2 -51.80 -0.51 -21.15
C LEU A 2 -51.36 -1.98 -21.28
N TYR A 3 -51.07 -2.43 -22.50
CA TYR A 3 -50.47 -3.74 -22.76
C TYR A 3 -48.96 -3.61 -22.94
N ILE A 4 -48.18 -4.07 -21.96
CA ILE A 4 -46.73 -4.24 -22.11
C ILE A 4 -46.50 -5.67 -22.61
N ARG A 5 -46.14 -5.81 -23.89
CA ARG A 5 -45.74 -7.09 -24.48
C ARG A 5 -44.22 -7.17 -24.49
N THR A 6 -43.64 -7.80 -23.47
CA THR A 6 -42.21 -8.14 -23.46
C THR A 6 -41.94 -9.29 -24.42
N LEU A 7 -41.22 -9.02 -25.51
CA LEU A 7 -40.57 -10.06 -26.31
C LEU A 7 -39.14 -10.27 -25.81
N LYS A 8 -38.75 -11.54 -25.66
CA LYS A 8 -37.39 -11.96 -25.30
C LYS A 8 -36.43 -11.58 -26.43
N GLY A 9 -35.37 -10.83 -26.08
CA GLY A 9 -34.31 -10.43 -27.01
C GLY A 9 -34.42 -8.96 -27.36
N GLY A 10 -33.51 -8.15 -26.82
CA GLY A 10 -33.58 -6.69 -26.83
C GLY A 10 -33.65 -6.08 -28.22
N ARG A 11 -34.80 -5.46 -28.51
CA ARG A 11 -34.97 -4.22 -29.27
C ARG A 11 -36.41 -3.75 -29.05
N VAL A 12 -36.56 -2.66 -28.32
CA VAL A 12 -37.84 -1.94 -28.23
C VAL A 12 -37.90 -1.04 -29.46
N SER A 13 -38.67 -1.44 -30.47
CA SER A 13 -39.05 -0.57 -31.58
C SER A 13 -40.25 0.27 -31.13
N ILE A 14 -40.05 1.57 -30.99
CA ILE A 14 -41.11 2.54 -30.71
C ILE A 14 -41.72 2.90 -32.08
N GLU A 15 -42.86 2.29 -32.42
CA GLU A 15 -43.71 2.78 -33.51
C GLU A 15 -44.17 4.20 -33.16
N LYS A 16 -44.28 5.08 -34.16
CA LYS A 16 -44.65 6.49 -33.99
C LYS A 16 -45.99 6.61 -33.26
N ASP A 17 -45.94 6.89 -31.96
CA ASP A 17 -47.10 7.24 -31.16
C ASP A 17 -47.49 8.70 -31.43
N ASP A 18 -48.46 8.88 -32.33
CA ASP A 18 -49.18 10.14 -32.58
C ASP A 18 -50.11 10.54 -31.40
N PHE A 19 -50.06 9.80 -30.28
CA PHE A 19 -50.93 9.97 -29.13
C PHE A 19 -50.29 10.73 -27.95
N VAL A 20 -48.97 10.94 -27.95
CA VAL A 20 -48.28 11.67 -26.89
C VAL A 20 -48.13 13.14 -27.30
N PRO A 21 -48.73 14.10 -26.57
CA PRO A 21 -48.59 15.53 -26.87
C PRO A 21 -47.11 15.95 -26.91
N ASP A 22 -46.76 16.83 -27.84
CA ASP A 22 -45.37 17.25 -28.04
C ASP A 22 -44.76 17.90 -26.79
N GLU A 23 -45.59 18.52 -25.95
CA GLU A 23 -45.19 19.05 -24.63
C GLU A 23 -44.69 17.95 -23.68
N MET A 24 -45.32 16.77 -23.71
CA MET A 24 -44.90 15.62 -22.91
C MET A 24 -43.63 14.97 -23.47
N LYS A 25 -43.46 14.93 -24.80
CA LYS A 25 -42.22 14.47 -25.44
C LYS A 25 -41.04 15.37 -25.03
N LYS A 26 -41.24 16.69 -25.08
CA LYS A 26 -40.24 17.67 -24.66
C LYS A 26 -39.87 17.55 -23.18
N LEU A 27 -40.85 17.34 -22.31
CA LEU A 27 -40.62 17.14 -20.88
C LEU A 27 -39.81 15.87 -20.58
N ILE A 28 -40.06 14.79 -21.33
CA ILE A 28 -39.30 13.53 -21.24
C ILE A 28 -37.86 13.74 -21.72
N ASP A 29 -37.67 14.40 -22.85
CA ASP A 29 -36.33 14.69 -23.39
C ASP A 29 -35.51 15.59 -22.45
N GLU A 30 -36.14 16.61 -21.85
CA GLU A 30 -35.50 17.48 -20.85
C GLU A 30 -35.11 16.71 -19.58
N LYS A 31 -35.98 15.82 -19.09
CA LYS A 31 -35.64 14.96 -17.93
C LYS A 31 -34.52 13.98 -18.23
N LEU A 32 -34.55 13.32 -19.40
CA LEU A 32 -33.49 12.39 -19.82
C LEU A 32 -32.16 13.12 -20.01
N ALA A 33 -32.17 14.33 -20.59
CA ALA A 33 -30.99 15.16 -20.71
C ALA A 33 -30.43 15.59 -19.34
N GLY A 34 -31.31 15.91 -18.37
CA GLY A 34 -30.92 16.19 -16.99
C GLY A 34 -30.26 14.99 -16.31
N MET A 35 -30.90 13.82 -16.37
CA MET A 35 -30.37 12.58 -15.80
C MET A 35 -29.02 12.17 -16.42
N ASN A 36 -28.87 12.31 -17.74
CA ASN A 36 -27.61 12.03 -18.42
C ASN A 36 -26.48 12.99 -18.00
N ARG A 37 -26.80 14.26 -17.73
CA ARG A 37 -25.81 15.25 -17.23
C ARG A 37 -25.40 14.96 -15.80
N GLU A 38 -26.34 14.60 -14.93
CA GLU A 38 -26.05 14.19 -13.55
C GLU A 38 -25.20 12.92 -13.51
N GLU A 39 -25.54 11.92 -14.32
CA GLU A 39 -24.77 10.67 -14.39
C GLU A 39 -23.35 10.91 -14.97
N ALA A 40 -23.22 11.78 -15.97
CA ALA A 40 -21.91 12.19 -16.50
C ALA A 40 -21.08 12.94 -15.45
N SER A 41 -21.70 13.82 -14.66
CA SER A 41 -21.05 14.55 -13.56
C SER A 41 -20.58 13.61 -12.46
N GLU A 42 -21.40 12.64 -12.05
CA GLU A 42 -21.03 11.65 -11.05
C GLU A 42 -19.94 10.68 -11.54
N ARG A 43 -19.99 10.26 -12.82
CA ARG A 43 -18.90 9.50 -13.44
C ARG A 43 -17.60 10.31 -13.48
N ALA A 44 -17.66 11.60 -13.81
CA ALA A 44 -16.48 12.47 -13.81
C ALA A 44 -15.87 12.63 -12.40
N LYS A 45 -16.70 12.82 -11.37
CA LYS A 45 -16.23 12.88 -9.96
C LYS A 45 -15.58 11.58 -9.52
N ARG A 46 -16.19 10.43 -9.82
CA ARG A 46 -15.63 9.11 -9.50
C ARG A 46 -14.31 8.85 -10.21
N ASN A 47 -14.20 9.21 -11.49
CA ASN A 47 -12.95 9.07 -12.24
C ASN A 47 -11.84 9.97 -11.71
N LYS A 48 -12.18 11.22 -11.32
CA LYS A 48 -11.22 12.13 -10.69
C LYS A 48 -10.73 11.61 -9.35
N ALA A 49 -11.63 11.16 -8.48
CA ALA A 49 -11.26 10.57 -7.19
C ALA A 49 -10.34 9.35 -7.36
N LYS A 50 -10.64 8.47 -8.33
CA LYS A 50 -9.80 7.32 -8.65
C LYS A 50 -8.42 7.73 -9.17
N GLN A 51 -8.33 8.75 -10.03
CA GLN A 51 -7.05 9.26 -10.51
C GLN A 51 -6.23 9.93 -9.40
N ASP A 52 -6.87 10.71 -8.53
CA ASP A 52 -6.21 11.35 -7.39
C ASP A 52 -5.69 10.31 -6.40
N GLU A 53 -6.44 9.23 -6.19
CA GLU A 53 -6.01 8.11 -5.36
C GLU A 53 -4.85 7.31 -5.97
N LEU A 54 -4.89 7.04 -7.28
CA LEU A 54 -3.77 6.42 -8.00
C LEU A 54 -2.51 7.29 -7.91
N LYS A 55 -2.62 8.61 -8.09
CA LYS A 55 -1.49 9.53 -7.93
C LYS A 55 -0.92 9.50 -6.52
N ARG A 56 -1.78 9.50 -5.48
CA ARG A 56 -1.31 9.37 -4.08
C ARG A 56 -0.62 8.03 -3.82
N GLN A 57 -1.08 6.95 -4.43
CA GLN A 57 -0.41 5.65 -4.33
C GLN A 57 0.94 5.65 -5.06
N GLU A 58 1.04 6.27 -6.23
CA GLU A 58 2.28 6.43 -6.97
C GLU A 58 3.29 7.33 -6.23
N GLU A 59 2.84 8.42 -5.64
CA GLU A 59 3.65 9.32 -4.80
C GLU A 59 4.09 8.62 -3.51
N GLY A 60 3.18 7.89 -2.86
CA GLY A 60 3.47 7.07 -1.69
C GLY A 60 4.52 5.99 -1.98
N LEU A 61 4.41 5.33 -3.15
CA LEU A 61 5.39 4.34 -3.60
C LEU A 61 6.74 4.99 -3.93
N LYS A 62 6.76 6.19 -4.55
CA LYS A 62 8.00 6.95 -4.79
C LYS A 62 8.72 7.30 -3.50
N ASN A 63 7.99 7.86 -2.53
CA ASN A 63 8.57 8.24 -1.23
C ASN A 63 9.02 6.99 -0.45
N GLY A 64 8.21 5.93 -0.46
CA GLY A 64 8.58 4.64 0.13
C GLY A 64 9.83 4.04 -0.53
N LEU A 65 9.97 4.14 -1.85
CA LEU A 65 11.12 3.64 -2.59
C LEU A 65 12.41 4.37 -2.25
N GLU A 66 12.36 5.68 -2.06
CA GLU A 66 13.53 6.47 -1.64
C GLU A 66 14.03 6.02 -0.26
N HIS A 67 13.11 5.89 0.71
CA HIS A 67 13.45 5.38 2.03
C HIS A 67 13.97 3.93 1.97
N ALA A 68 13.33 3.07 1.18
CA ALA A 68 13.76 1.69 1.00
C ALA A 68 15.19 1.60 0.43
N LYS A 69 15.53 2.42 -0.57
CA LYS A 69 16.89 2.48 -1.13
C LYS A 69 17.91 2.87 -0.08
N ARG A 70 17.63 3.91 0.71
CA ARG A 70 18.51 4.35 1.81
C ARG A 70 18.74 3.24 2.84
N ILE A 71 17.68 2.48 3.19
CA ILE A 71 17.79 1.34 4.10
C ILE A 71 18.74 0.29 3.52
N PHE A 72 18.56 -0.10 2.24
CA PHE A 72 19.44 -1.07 1.58
C PHE A 72 20.90 -0.59 1.50
N GLU A 73 21.13 0.67 1.13
CA GLU A 73 22.47 1.25 1.07
C GLU A 73 23.16 1.21 2.44
N TRP A 74 22.43 1.56 3.50
CA TRP A 74 22.95 1.48 4.86
C TRP A 74 23.26 0.04 5.27
N VAL A 75 22.36 -0.91 4.98
CA VAL A 75 22.55 -2.35 5.27
C VAL A 75 23.78 -2.89 4.56
N ASP A 76 23.96 -2.57 3.28
CA ASP A 76 25.09 -3.04 2.49
C ASP A 76 26.41 -2.41 2.95
N GLY A 77 26.38 -1.15 3.37
CA GLY A 77 27.52 -0.51 4.04
C GLY A 77 27.86 -1.21 5.35
N PHE A 78 26.86 -1.46 6.19
CA PHE A 78 27.03 -2.08 7.50
C PHE A 78 27.58 -3.51 7.40
N ARG A 79 27.07 -4.33 6.48
CA ARG A 79 27.54 -5.70 6.19
C ARG A 79 29.04 -5.77 5.84
N LYS A 80 29.60 -4.70 5.27
CA LYS A 80 31.02 -4.64 4.90
C LYS A 80 31.93 -4.36 6.10
N THR A 81 31.39 -3.83 7.19
CA THR A 81 32.18 -3.53 8.41
C THR A 81 32.45 -4.79 9.23
N GLU A 82 33.60 -4.85 9.90
CA GLU A 82 33.93 -5.96 10.81
C GLU A 82 32.95 -6.07 11.98
N THR A 83 32.51 -4.93 12.52
CA THR A 83 31.48 -4.87 13.57
C THR A 83 30.15 -5.44 13.07
N GLY A 84 29.73 -5.06 11.85
CA GLY A 84 28.49 -5.53 11.26
C GLY A 84 28.49 -7.03 11.00
N LYS A 85 29.58 -7.59 10.46
CA LYS A 85 29.75 -9.04 10.30
C LYS A 85 29.58 -9.79 11.62
N LYS A 86 30.23 -9.31 12.69
CA LYS A 86 30.14 -9.91 14.03
C LYS A 86 28.73 -9.82 14.60
N LEU A 87 28.08 -8.67 14.49
CA LEU A 87 26.72 -8.48 15.01
C LEU A 87 25.70 -9.35 14.27
N ILE A 88 25.77 -9.43 12.94
CA ILE A 88 24.90 -10.33 12.16
C ILE A 88 25.13 -11.79 12.54
N GLN A 89 26.40 -12.20 12.74
CA GLN A 89 26.73 -13.55 13.17
C GLN A 89 26.19 -13.88 14.58
N LEU A 90 26.22 -12.91 15.51
CA LEU A 90 25.64 -13.07 16.84
C LEU A 90 24.12 -13.16 16.77
N GLY A 91 23.46 -12.29 15.99
CA GLY A 91 22.01 -12.30 15.81
C GLY A 91 21.48 -13.59 15.19
N ASN A 92 22.26 -14.23 14.31
CA ASN A 92 21.95 -15.53 13.71
C ASN A 92 21.95 -16.73 14.68
N ARG A 93 22.27 -16.54 15.97
CA ARG A 93 22.19 -17.59 16.99
C ARG A 93 20.80 -17.74 17.63
N GLY A 94 19.84 -16.88 17.31
CA GLY A 94 18.45 -16.91 17.79
C GLY A 94 17.42 -17.42 16.75
N TYR A 95 16.15 -17.56 17.17
CA TYR A 95 15.03 -18.07 16.34
C TYR A 95 14.67 -17.18 15.14
N LEU A 96 15.13 -15.94 15.13
CA LEU A 96 14.99 -14.96 14.07
C LEU A 96 16.37 -14.32 13.86
N GLY A 97 17.13 -14.87 12.92
CA GLY A 97 18.52 -14.47 12.69
C GLY A 97 18.65 -13.05 12.12
N GLY A 98 19.68 -12.32 12.57
CA GLY A 98 20.07 -11.04 12.02
C GLY A 98 19.95 -9.85 12.99
N VAL A 99 19.95 -8.66 12.42
CA VAL A 99 19.97 -7.36 13.11
C VAL A 99 18.64 -6.65 12.89
N TYR A 100 18.06 -6.09 13.95
CA TYR A 100 16.78 -5.39 13.89
C TYR A 100 16.98 -3.88 13.78
N PHE A 101 16.22 -3.24 12.88
CA PHE A 101 15.98 -1.81 12.94
C PHE A 101 15.03 -1.49 14.09
N PHE A 102 13.92 -2.21 14.15
CA PHE A 102 12.95 -2.16 15.24
C PHE A 102 12.20 -3.48 15.32
N ASN A 103 11.69 -3.80 16.51
CA ASN A 103 10.83 -4.97 16.76
C ASN A 103 9.81 -4.63 17.85
N GLY A 104 8.51 -4.67 17.54
CA GLY A 104 7.48 -4.38 18.52
C GLY A 104 6.23 -3.74 17.92
N HIS A 105 5.62 -2.82 18.66
CA HIS A 105 4.43 -2.10 18.22
C HIS A 105 4.83 -0.88 17.39
N VAL A 106 4.38 -0.81 16.14
CA VAL A 106 4.70 0.29 15.21
C VAL A 106 3.40 0.84 14.65
N PHE A 107 3.17 2.15 14.80
CA PHE A 107 1.94 2.86 14.39
C PHE A 107 0.65 2.15 14.82
N GLY A 108 0.58 1.72 16.08
CA GLY A 108 -0.59 1.03 16.64
C GLY A 108 -0.76 -0.42 16.16
N LYS A 109 0.13 -0.94 15.31
CA LYS A 109 0.11 -2.33 14.87
C LYS A 109 1.06 -3.17 15.74
N PRO A 110 0.58 -4.22 16.41
CA PRO A 110 1.43 -5.09 17.22
C PRO A 110 2.33 -5.96 16.34
N PHE A 111 3.47 -6.39 16.91
CA PHE A 111 4.39 -7.38 16.34
C PHE A 111 4.86 -7.08 14.91
N ARG A 112 5.42 -5.88 14.72
CA ARG A 112 6.09 -5.45 13.50
C ARG A 112 7.60 -5.48 13.71
N GLY A 113 8.32 -6.04 12.76
CA GLY A 113 9.77 -6.11 12.82
C GLY A 113 10.38 -5.86 11.45
N LEU A 114 11.28 -4.88 11.37
CA LEU A 114 12.14 -4.67 10.22
C LEU A 114 13.57 -4.98 10.64
N GLY A 115 14.26 -5.79 9.86
CA GLY A 115 15.66 -6.11 10.12
C GLY A 115 16.32 -6.69 8.89
N PHE A 116 17.52 -7.20 9.06
CA PHE A 116 18.32 -7.74 7.97
C PHE A 116 19.31 -8.79 8.48
N ASP A 117 19.72 -9.68 7.58
CA ASP A 117 20.79 -10.64 7.82
C ASP A 117 21.88 -10.49 6.74
N ASN A 118 22.71 -11.52 6.54
CA ASN A 118 23.74 -11.51 5.50
C ASN A 118 23.20 -11.56 4.07
N LYS A 119 21.93 -11.95 3.88
CA LYS A 119 21.33 -12.23 2.56
C LYS A 119 20.29 -11.20 2.18
N SER A 120 19.40 -10.82 3.09
CA SER A 120 18.21 -10.03 2.79
C SER A 120 17.90 -9.00 3.87
N VAL A 121 17.13 -7.99 3.50
CA VAL A 121 16.29 -7.25 4.44
C VAL A 121 15.04 -8.08 4.63
N TRP A 122 14.48 -8.14 5.84
CA TRP A 122 13.28 -8.92 6.10
C TRP A 122 12.26 -8.14 6.91
N TRP A 123 11.00 -8.52 6.73
CA TRP A 123 9.84 -7.88 7.34
C TRP A 123 8.97 -8.91 8.07
N ILE A 124 8.57 -8.58 9.29
CA ILE A 124 7.63 -9.35 10.11
C ILE A 124 6.34 -8.56 10.20
N SER A 125 5.24 -9.18 9.74
CA SER A 125 3.97 -8.48 9.55
C SER A 125 2.77 -9.12 10.28
N THR A 126 2.96 -10.27 10.93
CA THR A 126 1.84 -11.09 11.45
C THR A 126 2.11 -11.71 12.83
N GLY A 127 2.03 -10.92 13.89
CA GLY A 127 1.89 -11.48 15.25
C GLY A 127 3.09 -12.27 15.78
N CYS A 128 2.94 -12.80 17.00
CA CYS A 128 3.95 -13.65 17.64
C CYS A 128 4.09 -14.98 16.87
N GLY A 129 5.31 -15.34 16.46
CA GLY A 129 5.60 -16.58 15.72
C GLY A 129 5.62 -16.46 14.20
N ALA A 130 5.43 -15.26 13.63
CA ALA A 130 5.59 -15.07 12.20
C ALA A 130 7.03 -15.25 11.73
N HIS A 131 7.18 -15.97 10.62
CA HIS A 131 8.43 -16.05 9.91
C HIS A 131 8.73 -14.71 9.20
N PRO A 132 9.97 -14.21 9.28
CA PRO A 132 10.38 -13.04 8.51
C PRO A 132 10.21 -13.30 7.03
N ARG A 133 9.56 -12.38 6.32
CA ARG A 133 9.52 -12.39 4.86
C ARG A 133 10.80 -11.71 4.36
N PRO A 134 11.71 -12.43 3.67
CA PRO A 134 12.84 -11.79 3.01
C PRO A 134 12.35 -10.91 1.86
N LEU A 135 13.02 -9.78 1.70
CA LEU A 135 12.79 -8.76 0.68
C LEU A 135 14.17 -8.45 0.10
N GLU A 136 14.35 -8.77 -1.18
CA GLU A 136 15.66 -8.76 -1.84
C GLU A 136 15.94 -7.43 -2.54
N THR A 137 14.91 -6.63 -2.78
CA THR A 137 15.03 -5.35 -3.47
C THR A 137 14.38 -4.19 -2.73
N PRO A 138 14.87 -2.95 -2.92
CA PRO A 138 14.20 -1.75 -2.40
C PRO A 138 12.75 -1.62 -2.88
N LYS A 139 12.45 -2.09 -4.09
CA LYS A 139 11.09 -2.07 -4.64
C LYS A 139 10.16 -2.99 -3.86
N GLU A 140 10.57 -4.24 -3.62
CA GLU A 140 9.80 -5.17 -2.79
C GLU A 140 9.56 -4.63 -1.38
N LEU A 141 10.57 -3.97 -0.81
CA LEU A 141 10.44 -3.34 0.50
C LEU A 141 9.43 -2.19 0.51
N ALA A 142 9.46 -1.33 -0.50
CA ALA A 142 8.52 -0.22 -0.66
C ALA A 142 7.09 -0.69 -0.94
N GLU A 143 6.91 -1.83 -1.61
CA GLU A 143 5.59 -2.43 -1.86
C GLU A 143 5.04 -3.16 -0.63
N ALA A 144 5.92 -3.73 0.21
CA ALA A 144 5.52 -4.53 1.38
C ALA A 144 5.24 -3.72 2.65
N ILE A 145 5.76 -2.49 2.74
CA ILE A 145 5.78 -1.70 3.97
C ILE A 145 5.25 -0.29 3.71
N ALA A 146 4.44 0.24 4.64
CA ALA A 146 3.93 1.60 4.56
C ALA A 146 5.07 2.63 4.56
N PRO A 147 5.03 3.68 3.73
CA PRO A 147 6.09 4.68 3.62
C PRO A 147 6.51 5.31 4.95
N GLU A 148 5.57 5.54 5.87
CA GLU A 148 5.83 6.11 7.19
C GLU A 148 6.68 5.19 8.07
N THR A 149 6.56 3.88 7.87
CA THR A 149 7.38 2.87 8.58
C THR A 149 8.79 2.82 8.03
N LEU A 150 8.95 2.99 6.71
CA LEU A 150 10.27 3.10 6.09
C LEU A 150 10.95 4.41 6.50
N LYS A 151 10.20 5.51 6.55
CA LYS A 151 10.68 6.79 7.06
C LYS A 151 11.17 6.69 8.50
N LEU A 152 10.41 6.04 9.39
CA LEU A 152 10.82 5.79 10.77
C LEU A 152 12.15 5.01 10.84
N ALA A 153 12.32 3.99 10.00
CA ALA A 153 13.58 3.25 9.93
C ALA A 153 14.76 4.17 9.56
N CYS A 154 14.58 5.04 8.54
CA CYS A 154 15.59 6.03 8.18
C CYS A 154 15.90 6.99 9.33
N GLU A 155 14.88 7.49 10.04
CA GLU A 155 15.07 8.36 11.20
C GLU A 155 15.87 7.66 12.32
N TRP A 156 15.65 6.36 12.53
CA TRP A 156 16.41 5.59 13.53
C TRP A 156 17.86 5.34 13.13
N ILE A 157 18.12 5.19 11.83
CA ILE A 157 19.48 5.16 11.28
C ILE A 157 20.16 6.51 11.54
N ASP A 158 19.50 7.61 11.15
CA ASP A 158 20.06 8.96 11.19
C ASP A 158 20.31 9.44 12.63
N THR A 159 19.44 9.07 13.58
CA THR A 159 19.55 9.45 15.00
C THR A 159 20.35 8.46 15.85
N GLY A 160 20.74 7.31 15.29
CA GLY A 160 21.43 6.26 16.02
C GLY A 160 20.56 5.42 16.96
N LYS A 161 19.24 5.64 17.00
CA LYS A 161 18.30 4.81 17.79
C LYS A 161 18.34 3.34 17.43
N ILE A 162 18.76 3.02 16.21
CA ILE A 162 19.01 1.63 15.79
C ILE A 162 19.95 0.90 16.75
N TRP A 163 20.94 1.58 17.32
CA TRP A 163 21.91 0.96 18.24
C TRP A 163 21.28 0.54 19.56
N GLU A 164 20.27 1.28 20.03
CA GLU A 164 19.49 0.91 21.22
C GLU A 164 18.72 -0.39 20.98
N CYS A 165 18.13 -0.53 19.79
CA CYS A 165 17.43 -1.76 19.40
C CYS A 165 18.38 -2.95 19.31
N ILE A 166 19.54 -2.76 18.68
CA ILE A 166 20.58 -3.78 18.59
C ILE A 166 21.04 -4.22 19.98
N LYS A 167 21.29 -3.26 20.88
CA LYS A 167 21.68 -3.51 22.27
C LYS A 167 20.61 -4.30 23.02
N ALA A 168 19.36 -3.86 23.00
CA ALA A 168 18.27 -4.54 23.72
C ALA A 168 18.06 -5.99 23.20
N TRP A 169 18.23 -6.21 21.90
CA TRP A 169 18.02 -7.53 21.31
C TRP A 169 19.20 -8.50 21.50
N HIS A 170 20.44 -8.00 21.43
CA HIS A 170 21.64 -8.83 21.42
C HIS A 170 22.38 -8.89 22.75
N LEU A 171 22.23 -7.88 23.62
CA LEU A 171 23.01 -7.75 24.86
C LEU A 171 22.18 -7.96 26.13
N GLU A 172 20.85 -7.81 26.07
CA GLU A 172 19.97 -7.94 27.25
C GLU A 172 19.17 -9.26 27.27
N ARG A 173 19.31 -10.10 26.23
CA ARG A 173 18.68 -11.43 26.13
C ARG A 173 19.64 -12.60 26.36
N HIS A 174 20.87 -12.29 26.77
CA HIS A 174 21.91 -13.21 27.22
C HIS A 174 22.38 -12.80 28.62
#